data_AF-A0A7C4VRL8-F1
#
_entry.id   AF-A0A7C4VRL8-F1
#
_cell.length_a   1.000
_cell.length_b   1.000
_cell.length_c   1.000
_cell.angle_alpha   90.00
_cell.angle_beta   90.00
_cell.angle_gamma   90.00
#
_symmetry.space_group_name_H-M   'P 1'
#
loop_
_entity.id
_entity.type
_entity.pdbx_description
1 polymer ?
#
loop_
_entity_poly.entity_id
_entity_poly.type
_entity_poly.pdbx_seq_one_letter_code
_entity_poly.pdbx_strand_id
1 'polypeptide(L)'
;MGHECCGSRQQVRIIDIAKGGRYARFLYKCLAPIPFRQYRSREEYLERATPEGFHKKLLISNGDVVGQIEYAPARFSGYSISGDDIVVMNCIWVLKRAKGHGFGKMLVKDIMRSEGNAASFATIALENHWSPWFKKSHMEKLGFKPIDKISVKHKAKHKEGAFSIWLMWMPTKEITNPPTWNKEKLLEGVTFCLAHSLYRPQT
;
A
#
# COMPACT_ATOMS: atom_id res chain seq x y z
N MET A 1 -12.50 -42.38 -22.22
CA MET A 1 -13.00 -41.78 -20.97
C MET A 1 -12.22 -40.50 -20.72
N GLY A 2 -12.76 -39.37 -21.21
CA GLY A 2 -12.13 -38.07 -21.04
C GLY A 2 -12.46 -37.51 -19.65
N HIS A 3 -11.43 -37.23 -18.86
CA HIS A 3 -11.58 -36.44 -17.64
C HIS A 3 -11.74 -34.97 -18.02
N GLU A 4 -12.98 -34.49 -18.05
CA GLU A 4 -13.26 -33.05 -18.01
C GLU A 4 -12.91 -32.53 -16.60
N CYS A 5 -11.75 -31.90 -16.47
CA CYS A 5 -11.45 -31.07 -15.32
C CYS A 5 -12.41 -29.86 -15.32
N CYS A 6 -13.52 -29.97 -14.59
CA CYS A 6 -14.37 -28.85 -14.22
C CYS A 6 -13.62 -27.95 -13.23
N GLY A 7 -12.69 -27.15 -13.76
CA GLY A 7 -12.05 -26.08 -13.01
C GLY A 7 -13.05 -24.93 -12.85
N SER A 8 -13.71 -24.85 -11.70
CA SER A 8 -14.55 -23.70 -11.36
C SER A 8 -13.73 -22.41 -11.55
N ARG A 9 -14.11 -21.55 -12.52
CA ARG A 9 -13.42 -20.27 -12.74
C ARG A 9 -13.48 -19.46 -11.45
N GLN A 10 -12.32 -19.15 -10.88
CA GLN A 10 -12.22 -18.31 -9.70
C GLN A 10 -12.81 -16.93 -10.02
N GLN A 11 -13.92 -16.56 -9.35
CA GLN A 11 -14.52 -15.25 -9.54
C GLN A 11 -13.70 -14.23 -8.74
N VAL A 12 -13.06 -13.29 -9.45
CA VAL A 12 -12.26 -12.23 -8.83
C VAL A 12 -12.80 -10.88 -9.28
N ARG A 13 -13.01 -9.97 -8.31
CA ARG A 13 -13.36 -8.58 -8.58
C ARG A 13 -12.56 -7.64 -7.69
N ILE A 14 -12.24 -6.48 -8.22
CA ILE A 14 -11.63 -5.38 -7.46
C ILE A 14 -12.66 -4.27 -7.40
N ILE A 15 -12.92 -3.75 -6.20
CA ILE A 15 -13.87 -2.65 -5.98
C ILE A 15 -13.18 -1.52 -5.26
N ASP A 16 -13.49 -0.28 -5.66
CA ASP A 16 -13.12 0.90 -4.91
C ASP A 16 -14.17 1.20 -3.84
N ILE A 17 -13.71 1.47 -2.63
CA ILE A 17 -14.57 1.73 -1.48
C ILE A 17 -14.41 3.14 -0.91
N ALA A 18 -13.59 4.00 -1.53
CA ALA A 18 -13.35 5.38 -1.08
C ALA A 18 -14.64 6.21 -1.00
N LYS A 19 -15.59 5.97 -1.92
CA LYS A 19 -16.89 6.63 -1.96
C LYS A 19 -17.97 5.97 -1.06
N GLY A 20 -17.58 5.03 -0.19
CA GLY A 20 -18.47 4.36 0.74
C GLY A 20 -19.22 3.16 0.15
N GLY A 21 -20.43 2.90 0.66
CA GLY A 21 -21.27 1.76 0.29
C GLY A 21 -21.12 0.53 1.20
N ARG A 22 -21.51 -0.66 0.70
CA ARG A 22 -21.57 -1.93 1.48
C ARG A 22 -20.26 -2.27 2.22
N TYR A 23 -19.13 -1.81 1.69
CA TYR A 23 -17.80 -2.12 2.21
C TYR A 23 -17.15 -0.94 2.96
N ALA A 24 -17.88 0.15 3.25
CA ALA A 24 -17.35 1.35 3.91
C ALA A 24 -16.63 1.06 5.23
N ARG A 25 -17.06 0.04 5.99
CA ARG A 25 -16.37 -0.40 7.23
C ARG A 25 -14.89 -0.75 7.00
N PHE A 26 -14.53 -1.17 5.79
CA PHE A 26 -13.15 -1.47 5.43
C PHE A 26 -12.32 -0.20 5.20
N LEU A 27 -12.88 1.00 5.09
CA LEU A 27 -12.10 2.24 5.04
C LEU A 27 -11.25 2.44 6.29
N TYR A 28 -11.84 2.14 7.45
CA TYR A 28 -11.23 2.29 8.76
C TYR A 28 -10.50 1.02 9.23
N LYS A 29 -10.73 -0.12 8.57
CA LYS A 29 -10.18 -1.42 8.97
C LYS A 29 -9.04 -1.86 8.04
N CYS A 30 -8.00 -2.46 8.61
CA CYS A 30 -6.97 -3.18 7.85
C CYS A 30 -7.33 -4.68 7.77
N LEU A 31 -7.00 -5.32 6.65
CA LEU A 31 -7.07 -6.78 6.50
C LEU A 31 -5.93 -7.51 7.23
N ALA A 32 -4.90 -6.81 7.68
CA ALA A 32 -3.92 -7.37 8.60
C ALA A 32 -4.62 -7.75 9.93
N PRO A 33 -4.18 -8.81 10.62
CA PRO A 33 -4.79 -9.30 11.84
C PRO A 33 -4.45 -8.40 13.05
N ILE A 34 -4.96 -7.16 13.02
CA ILE A 34 -4.91 -6.24 14.15
C ILE A 34 -6.32 -5.97 14.67
N PRO A 35 -6.51 -5.75 15.98
CA PRO A 35 -7.80 -5.32 16.51
C PRO A 35 -8.27 -4.05 15.79
N PHE A 36 -9.53 -4.04 15.40
CA PHE A 36 -10.13 -2.85 14.80
C PHE A 36 -10.28 -1.77 15.87
N ARG A 37 -9.83 -0.56 15.55
CA ARG A 37 -10.02 0.63 16.37
C ARG A 37 -10.24 1.80 15.43
N GLN A 38 -11.39 2.47 15.55
CA GLN A 38 -11.55 3.80 14.98
C GLN A 38 -10.71 4.77 15.80
N TYR A 39 -10.01 5.66 15.12
CA TYR A 39 -9.15 6.64 15.76
C TYR A 39 -9.04 7.87 14.87
N ARG A 40 -8.98 9.02 15.54
CA ARG A 40 -9.11 10.36 14.95
C ARG A 40 -8.17 10.60 13.79
N SER A 41 -6.90 10.20 13.88
CA SER A 41 -5.92 10.47 12.81
C SER A 41 -6.24 9.76 11.49
N ARG A 42 -6.90 8.58 11.53
CA ARG A 42 -7.36 7.93 10.29
C ARG A 42 -8.52 8.68 9.66
N GLU A 43 -9.46 9.12 10.49
CA GLU A 43 -10.62 9.89 10.05
C GLU A 43 -10.18 11.20 9.41
N GLU A 44 -9.37 12.01 10.11
CA GLU A 44 -8.80 13.26 9.58
C GLU A 44 -8.02 13.05 8.27
N TYR A 45 -7.24 11.95 8.19
CA TYR A 45 -6.54 11.61 6.96
C TYR A 45 -7.52 11.32 5.81
N LEU A 46 -8.55 10.52 6.07
CA LEU A 46 -9.55 10.15 5.05
C LEU A 46 -10.41 11.34 4.64
N GLU A 47 -10.85 12.19 5.56
CA GLU A 47 -11.62 13.40 5.27
C GLU A 47 -10.86 14.34 4.35
N ARG A 48 -9.55 14.52 4.61
CA ARG A 48 -8.68 15.35 3.77
C ARG A 48 -8.36 14.70 2.42
N ALA A 49 -8.04 13.41 2.39
CA ALA A 49 -7.47 12.77 1.22
C ALA A 49 -8.51 12.20 0.25
N THR A 50 -9.68 11.75 0.74
CA THR A 50 -10.75 11.16 -0.09
C THR A 50 -11.29 12.11 -1.17
N PRO A 51 -11.64 13.38 -0.88
CA PRO A 51 -12.08 14.31 -1.93
C PRO A 51 -10.99 14.60 -2.97
N GLU A 52 -9.73 14.36 -2.60
CA GLU A 52 -8.53 14.72 -3.36
C GLU A 52 -7.88 13.51 -4.05
N GLY A 53 -8.65 12.45 -4.30
CA GLY A 53 -8.20 11.29 -5.07
C GLY A 53 -7.53 10.18 -4.24
N PHE A 54 -7.77 10.11 -2.93
CA PHE A 54 -7.45 8.89 -2.19
C PHE A 54 -8.38 7.74 -2.60
N HIS A 55 -7.77 6.59 -2.81
CA HIS A 55 -8.44 5.36 -3.15
C HIS A 55 -8.07 4.25 -2.16
N LYS A 56 -9.08 3.47 -1.80
CA LYS A 56 -8.89 2.18 -1.15
C LYS A 56 -9.67 1.15 -1.93
N LYS A 57 -8.98 0.16 -2.47
CA LYS A 57 -9.59 -0.92 -3.24
C LYS A 57 -9.50 -2.25 -2.51
N LEU A 58 -10.56 -3.04 -2.61
CA LEU A 58 -10.63 -4.40 -2.08
C LEU A 58 -10.58 -5.41 -3.22
N LEU A 59 -9.78 -6.45 -3.07
CA LEU A 59 -9.81 -7.63 -3.92
C LEU A 59 -10.69 -8.69 -3.27
N ILE A 60 -11.76 -9.04 -3.96
CA ILE A 60 -12.73 -10.05 -3.55
C ILE A 60 -12.56 -11.28 -4.44
N SER A 61 -12.37 -12.44 -3.82
CA SER A 61 -12.29 -13.72 -4.52
C SER A 61 -13.35 -14.66 -3.96
N ASN A 62 -14.21 -15.20 -4.84
CA ASN A 62 -15.29 -16.12 -4.49
C ASN A 62 -16.17 -15.60 -3.32
N GLY A 63 -16.45 -14.29 -3.32
CA GLY A 63 -17.24 -13.63 -2.28
C GLY A 63 -16.44 -13.11 -1.07
N ASP A 64 -15.23 -13.62 -0.85
CA ASP A 64 -14.39 -13.23 0.29
C ASP A 64 -13.46 -12.06 -0.02
N VAL A 65 -13.37 -11.10 0.90
CA VAL A 65 -12.35 -10.04 0.84
C VAL A 65 -11.00 -10.65 1.22
N VAL A 66 -10.07 -10.71 0.26
CA VAL A 66 -8.77 -11.39 0.42
C VAL A 66 -7.56 -10.50 0.19
N GLY A 67 -7.77 -9.29 -0.34
CA GLY A 67 -6.70 -8.32 -0.52
C GLY A 67 -7.20 -6.88 -0.45
N GLN A 68 -6.28 -5.96 -0.24
CA GLN A 68 -6.52 -4.52 -0.27
C GLN A 68 -5.31 -3.78 -0.83
N ILE A 69 -5.57 -2.59 -1.38
CA ILE A 69 -4.53 -1.62 -1.74
C ILE A 69 -5.06 -0.21 -1.45
N GLU A 70 -4.19 0.67 -0.95
CA GLU A 70 -4.50 2.08 -0.67
C GLU A 70 -3.47 2.95 -1.37
N TYR A 71 -3.92 4.01 -2.02
CA TYR A 71 -3.06 4.95 -2.73
C TYR A 71 -3.72 6.33 -2.82
N ALA A 72 -2.92 7.35 -3.10
CA ALA A 72 -3.38 8.72 -3.31
C ALA A 72 -2.35 9.49 -4.17
N PRO A 73 -2.72 10.64 -4.75
CA PRO A 73 -1.75 11.60 -5.26
C PRO A 73 -0.72 11.98 -4.19
N ALA A 74 0.52 12.28 -4.59
CA ALA A 74 1.62 12.56 -3.65
C ALA A 74 1.26 13.57 -2.55
N ARG A 75 0.63 14.69 -2.93
CA ARG A 75 0.19 15.76 -2.03
C ARG A 75 -0.74 15.29 -0.91
N PHE A 76 -1.52 14.25 -1.17
CA PHE A 76 -2.54 13.72 -0.26
C PHE A 76 -2.19 12.35 0.30
N SER A 77 -1.04 11.79 -0.09
CA SER A 77 -0.48 10.57 0.48
C SER A 77 -0.20 10.71 1.98
N GLY A 78 -0.20 9.58 2.67
CA GLY A 78 0.27 9.48 4.04
C GLY A 78 1.81 9.50 4.17
N TYR A 79 2.53 9.40 3.07
CA TYR A 79 4.00 9.50 3.04
C TYR A 79 4.46 10.89 2.63
N SER A 80 5.64 11.27 3.10
CA SER A 80 6.35 12.48 2.70
C SER A 80 7.07 12.33 1.34
N ILE A 81 6.41 11.69 0.38
CA ILE A 81 6.91 11.50 -0.99
C ILE A 81 6.37 12.65 -1.87
N SER A 82 7.19 13.14 -2.79
CA SER A 82 6.86 14.27 -3.67
C SER A 82 7.36 14.02 -5.10
N GLY A 83 6.66 14.61 -6.06
CA GLY A 83 6.97 14.55 -7.49
C GLY A 83 5.75 14.90 -8.32
N ASP A 84 5.98 15.17 -9.60
CA ASP A 84 4.95 15.68 -10.50
C ASP A 84 4.08 14.54 -11.05
N ASP A 85 2.76 14.68 -10.92
CA ASP A 85 1.76 13.72 -11.40
C ASP A 85 2.02 12.26 -10.99
N ILE A 86 2.56 12.06 -9.78
CA ILE A 86 2.83 10.72 -9.23
C ILE A 86 1.72 10.24 -8.30
N VAL A 87 1.45 8.94 -8.36
CA VAL A 87 0.57 8.25 -7.43
C VAL A 87 1.39 7.48 -6.41
N VAL A 88 1.09 7.70 -5.13
CA VAL A 88 1.79 7.06 -4.03
C VAL A 88 0.95 5.93 -3.45
N MET A 89 1.47 4.71 -3.48
CA MET A 89 0.85 3.55 -2.85
C MET A 89 1.17 3.53 -1.34
N ASN A 90 0.16 3.76 -0.51
CA ASN A 90 0.29 3.82 0.95
C ASN A 90 0.22 2.44 1.62
N CYS A 91 -0.48 1.48 1.00
CA CYS A 91 -0.63 0.13 1.53
C CYS A 91 -0.91 -0.86 0.40
N ILE A 92 -0.39 -2.07 0.52
CA ILE A 92 -0.85 -3.26 -0.19
C ILE A 92 -0.83 -4.45 0.78
N TRP A 93 -1.88 -5.26 0.76
CA TRP A 93 -1.93 -6.48 1.56
C TRP A 93 -2.77 -7.55 0.89
N VAL A 94 -2.27 -8.79 0.94
CA VAL A 94 -3.00 -10.00 0.54
C VAL A 94 -2.92 -10.99 1.69
N LEU A 95 -4.08 -11.54 2.09
CA LEU A 95 -4.16 -12.50 3.17
C LEU A 95 -3.27 -13.72 2.89
N LYS A 96 -2.66 -14.29 3.94
CA LYS A 96 -1.77 -15.46 3.82
C LYS A 96 -2.45 -16.61 3.05
N ARG A 97 -3.72 -16.89 3.34
CA ARG A 97 -4.54 -17.93 2.69
C ARG A 97 -4.80 -17.69 1.19
N ALA A 98 -4.56 -16.47 0.71
CA ALA A 98 -4.78 -16.05 -0.68
C ALA A 98 -3.48 -15.73 -1.42
N LYS A 99 -2.32 -16.04 -0.83
CA LYS A 99 -1.02 -15.93 -1.51
C LYS A 99 -0.89 -17.02 -2.58
N GLY A 100 -0.02 -16.80 -3.56
CA GLY A 100 0.19 -17.73 -4.69
C GLY A 100 -0.69 -17.46 -5.91
N HIS A 101 -1.81 -16.75 -5.76
CA HIS A 101 -2.75 -16.45 -6.86
C HIS A 101 -2.41 -15.18 -7.67
N GLY A 102 -1.24 -14.58 -7.47
CA GLY A 102 -0.85 -13.35 -8.18
C GLY A 102 -1.63 -12.09 -7.80
N PHE A 103 -2.46 -12.11 -6.75
CA PHE A 103 -3.32 -11.00 -6.34
C PHE A 103 -2.61 -9.67 -6.07
N GLY A 104 -1.38 -9.69 -5.57
CA GLY A 104 -0.59 -8.46 -5.42
C GLY A 104 -0.34 -7.78 -6.77
N LYS A 105 0.03 -8.56 -7.80
CA LYS A 105 0.23 -8.04 -9.17
C LYS A 105 -1.10 -7.57 -9.76
N MET A 106 -2.21 -8.27 -9.51
CA MET A 106 -3.53 -7.85 -9.97
C MET A 106 -3.95 -6.51 -9.38
N LEU A 107 -3.74 -6.29 -8.08
CA LEU A 107 -4.01 -5.02 -7.42
C LEU A 107 -3.17 -3.88 -8.02
N VAL A 108 -1.86 -4.07 -8.20
CA VAL A 108 -1.00 -3.04 -8.79
C VAL A 108 -1.40 -2.73 -10.24
N LYS A 109 -1.65 -3.75 -11.07
CA LYS A 109 -2.14 -3.56 -12.44
C LYS A 109 -3.47 -2.80 -12.50
N ASP A 110 -4.36 -3.04 -11.53
CA ASP A 110 -5.62 -2.32 -11.46
C ASP A 110 -5.43 -0.82 -11.18
N ILE A 111 -4.51 -0.47 -10.27
CA ILE A 111 -4.14 0.94 -10.05
C ILE A 111 -3.52 1.53 -11.32
N MET A 112 -2.57 0.84 -11.94
CA MET A 112 -1.92 1.35 -13.16
C MET A 112 -2.93 1.64 -14.28
N ARG A 113 -3.99 0.84 -14.37
CA ARG A 113 -5.08 1.06 -15.32
C ARG A 113 -6.01 2.20 -14.91
N SER A 114 -6.36 2.32 -13.63
CA SER A 114 -7.24 3.42 -13.18
C SER A 114 -6.54 4.77 -13.19
N GLU A 115 -5.24 4.79 -12.92
CA GLU A 115 -4.39 5.98 -12.89
C GLU A 115 -3.54 6.08 -14.17
N GLY A 116 -4.14 5.80 -15.34
CA GLY A 116 -3.40 5.70 -16.62
C GLY A 116 -2.66 6.98 -17.05
N ASN A 117 -3.01 8.12 -16.47
CA ASN A 117 -2.35 9.41 -16.72
C ASN A 117 -1.19 9.71 -15.77
N ALA A 118 -1.03 8.95 -14.69
CA ALA A 118 0.05 9.17 -13.73
C ALA A 118 1.41 9.04 -14.41
N ALA A 119 2.31 9.98 -14.15
CA ALA A 119 3.68 9.95 -14.66
C ALA A 119 4.47 8.78 -14.06
N SER A 120 4.24 8.49 -12.78
CA SER A 120 4.84 7.32 -12.15
C SER A 120 4.11 6.91 -10.87
N PHE A 121 4.47 5.74 -10.37
CA PHE A 121 4.05 5.25 -9.07
C PHE A 121 5.22 5.24 -8.10
N ALA A 122 4.95 5.60 -6.85
CA ALA A 122 5.94 5.58 -5.78
C ALA A 122 5.41 4.87 -4.53
N THR A 123 6.32 4.34 -3.72
CA THR A 123 6.02 3.77 -2.41
C THR A 123 7.28 3.74 -1.57
N ILE A 124 7.15 3.40 -0.29
CA ILE A 124 8.28 2.94 0.50
C ILE A 124 8.41 1.40 0.41
N ALA A 125 9.57 0.88 0.79
CA ALA A 125 9.75 -0.52 1.16
C ALA A 125 10.71 -0.68 2.33
N LEU A 126 10.68 -1.85 2.96
CA LEU A 126 11.48 -2.19 4.12
C LEU A 126 12.40 -3.36 3.81
N GLU A 127 13.64 -3.26 4.25
CA GLU A 127 14.66 -4.31 4.15
C GLU A 127 15.25 -4.54 5.54
N ASN A 128 15.41 -5.81 5.92
CA ASN A 128 15.84 -6.24 7.26
C ASN A 128 14.91 -5.82 8.42
N HIS A 129 13.67 -5.43 8.11
CA HIS A 129 12.66 -5.13 9.12
C HIS A 129 11.92 -6.40 9.60
N TRP A 130 11.62 -6.49 10.90
CA TRP A 130 10.94 -7.65 11.51
C TRP A 130 9.50 -7.88 11.03
N SER A 131 8.83 -6.82 10.57
CA SER A 131 7.49 -6.95 9.99
C SER A 131 7.55 -7.61 8.61
N PRO A 132 6.64 -8.56 8.30
CA PRO A 132 6.51 -9.12 6.96
C PRO A 132 5.90 -8.14 5.95
N TRP A 133 5.52 -6.95 6.39
CA TRP A 133 4.88 -5.90 5.61
C TRP A 133 5.90 -5.11 4.77
N PHE A 134 5.52 -4.75 3.54
CA PHE A 134 6.29 -3.85 2.67
C PHE A 134 7.74 -4.28 2.36
N LYS A 135 8.03 -5.59 2.35
CA LYS A 135 9.39 -6.07 2.01
C LYS A 135 9.85 -5.53 0.65
N LYS A 136 11.09 -5.03 0.57
CA LYS A 136 11.74 -4.56 -0.68
C LYS A 136 11.62 -5.58 -1.80
N SER A 137 11.99 -6.83 -1.54
CA SER A 137 11.90 -7.91 -2.53
C SER A 137 10.49 -8.20 -3.03
N HIS A 138 9.45 -7.87 -2.26
CA HIS A 138 8.07 -7.97 -2.74
C HIS A 138 7.71 -6.79 -3.64
N MET A 139 8.11 -5.57 -3.29
CA MET A 139 7.87 -4.39 -4.11
C MET A 139 8.60 -4.49 -5.46
N GLU A 140 9.82 -5.04 -5.47
CA GLU A 140 10.56 -5.34 -6.71
C GLU A 140 9.82 -6.34 -7.59
N LYS A 141 9.27 -7.42 -7.01
CA LYS A 141 8.42 -8.38 -7.74
C LYS A 141 7.11 -7.80 -8.27
N LEU A 142 6.67 -6.66 -7.74
CA LEU A 142 5.51 -5.91 -8.23
C LEU A 142 5.87 -4.91 -9.33
N GLY A 143 7.17 -4.70 -9.62
CA GLY A 143 7.64 -3.83 -10.71
C GLY A 143 8.32 -2.54 -10.24
N PHE A 144 8.38 -2.28 -8.93
CA PHE A 144 9.08 -1.11 -8.41
C PHE A 144 10.59 -1.30 -8.37
N LYS A 145 11.33 -0.22 -8.60
CA LYS A 145 12.79 -0.16 -8.50
C LYS A 145 13.20 0.70 -7.29
N PRO A 146 14.20 0.30 -6.50
CA PRO A 146 14.72 1.16 -5.44
C PRO A 146 15.51 2.33 -6.05
N ILE A 147 15.31 3.54 -5.52
CA ILE A 147 16.02 4.75 -6.00
C ILE A 147 16.75 5.54 -4.91
N ASP A 148 16.34 5.39 -3.64
CA ASP A 148 17.01 6.01 -2.49
C ASP A 148 16.72 5.19 -1.23
N LYS A 149 17.51 5.39 -0.17
CA LYS A 149 17.32 4.72 1.11
C LYS A 149 17.75 5.55 2.32
N ILE A 150 17.27 5.13 3.48
CA ILE A 150 17.78 5.51 4.80
C ILE A 150 17.89 4.28 5.68
N SER A 151 18.95 4.22 6.50
CA SER A 151 19.14 3.17 7.50
C SER A 151 18.73 3.70 8.87
N VAL A 152 17.91 2.94 9.59
CA VAL A 152 17.32 3.35 10.87
C VAL A 152 17.34 2.22 11.88
N LYS A 153 17.24 2.56 13.16
CA LYS A 153 17.08 1.60 14.27
C LYS A 153 15.76 1.87 14.99
N HIS A 154 15.15 0.83 15.55
CA HIS A 154 13.99 1.02 16.42
C HIS A 154 14.42 1.73 17.70
N LYS A 155 13.71 2.80 18.08
CA LYS A 155 13.96 3.49 19.35
C LYS A 155 13.62 2.63 20.57
N ALA A 156 12.63 1.74 20.46
CA ALA A 156 12.07 1.02 21.62
C ALA A 156 12.22 -0.52 21.54
N LYS A 157 11.76 -1.17 20.47
CA LYS A 157 11.54 -2.63 20.44
C LYS A 157 12.73 -3.46 19.99
N HIS A 158 13.52 -2.97 19.03
CA HIS A 158 14.62 -3.71 18.42
C HIS A 158 15.86 -2.83 18.31
N LYS A 159 16.35 -2.36 19.47
CA LYS A 159 17.42 -1.36 19.56
C LYS A 159 18.75 -1.81 18.94
N GLU A 160 18.97 -3.11 18.91
CA GLU A 160 20.22 -3.74 18.43
C GLU A 160 20.26 -3.90 16.90
N GLY A 161 19.08 -3.93 16.24
CA GLY A 161 18.99 -4.15 14.80
C GLY A 161 18.74 -2.87 14.02
N ALA A 162 19.43 -2.73 12.89
CA ALA A 162 19.13 -1.72 11.89
C ALA A 162 18.27 -2.32 10.77
N PHE A 163 17.40 -1.51 10.19
CA PHE A 163 16.66 -1.82 8.98
C PHE A 163 16.72 -0.64 8.02
N SER A 164 16.52 -0.89 6.74
CA SER A 164 16.49 0.15 5.72
C SER A 164 15.07 0.45 5.30
N ILE A 165 14.76 1.74 5.15
CA ILE A 165 13.57 2.21 4.45
C ILE A 165 14.04 2.66 3.07
N TRP A 166 13.39 2.15 2.03
CA TRP A 166 13.71 2.42 0.63
C TRP A 166 12.61 3.25 -0.02
N LEU A 167 13.00 4.24 -0.82
CA LEU A 167 12.10 4.89 -1.77
C LEU A 167 12.07 4.03 -3.01
N MET A 168 10.87 3.63 -3.40
CA MET A 168 10.61 2.73 -4.50
C MET A 168 9.82 3.45 -5.59
N TRP A 169 10.21 3.26 -6.85
CA TRP A 169 9.69 3.98 -8.00
C TRP A 169 9.36 3.04 -9.15
N MET A 170 8.25 3.30 -9.82
CA MET A 170 7.81 2.59 -11.01
C MET A 170 7.35 3.62 -12.06
N PRO A 171 8.21 4.00 -13.01
CA PRO A 171 7.85 4.95 -14.07
C PRO A 171 6.82 4.34 -15.03
N THR A 172 5.90 5.15 -15.55
CA THR A 172 4.94 4.72 -16.59
C THR A 172 5.36 5.18 -17.99
N LYS A 173 6.21 6.20 -18.09
CA LYS A 173 6.71 6.78 -19.34
C LYS A 173 8.24 6.86 -19.31
N GLU A 174 8.87 6.83 -20.47
CA GLU A 174 10.34 6.83 -20.61
C GLU A 174 11.01 8.09 -20.06
N ILE A 175 10.34 9.25 -20.13
CA ILE A 175 10.86 10.53 -19.65
C ILE A 175 10.00 10.98 -18.46
N THR A 176 10.35 10.50 -17.27
CA THR A 176 9.70 10.89 -16.01
C THR A 176 10.74 11.13 -14.93
N ASN A 177 10.61 12.25 -14.22
CA ASN A 177 11.49 12.55 -13.10
C ASN A 177 11.20 11.59 -11.94
N PRO A 178 12.23 11.03 -11.28
CA PRO A 178 12.02 10.19 -10.13
C PRO A 178 11.43 11.00 -8.97
N PRO A 179 10.58 10.39 -8.14
CA PRO A 179 10.07 11.03 -6.94
C PRO A 179 11.19 11.29 -5.94
N THR A 180 10.99 12.26 -5.08
CA THR A 180 11.83 12.52 -3.90
C THR A 180 11.01 12.31 -2.63
N TRP A 181 11.67 12.40 -1.48
CA TRP A 181 10.99 12.31 -0.19
C TRP A 181 11.68 13.14 0.89
N ASN A 182 10.90 13.64 1.84
CA ASN A 182 11.44 14.27 3.03
C ASN A 182 11.72 13.18 4.08
N LYS A 183 13.01 12.85 4.24
CA LYS A 183 13.52 11.83 5.15
C LYS A 183 13.23 12.18 6.62
N GLU A 184 13.39 13.44 7.01
CA GLU A 184 13.13 13.89 8.39
C GLU A 184 11.67 13.69 8.77
N LYS A 185 10.75 14.13 7.90
CA LYS A 185 9.31 13.94 8.10
C LYS A 185 8.91 12.46 8.10
N LEU A 186 9.58 11.63 7.31
CA LEU A 186 9.35 10.18 7.33
C LEU A 186 9.78 9.55 8.67
N LEU A 187 10.86 10.05 9.27
CA LEU A 187 11.39 9.60 10.56
C LEU A 187 10.53 10.02 11.76
N GLU A 188 9.67 11.02 11.60
CA GLU A 188 8.62 11.34 12.59
C GLU A 188 7.61 10.20 12.77
N GLY A 189 7.52 9.30 11.77
CA GLY A 189 6.55 8.21 11.71
C GLY A 189 5.25 8.63 11.03
N VAL A 190 4.35 7.67 10.82
CA VAL A 190 3.04 7.91 10.20
C VAL A 190 1.92 7.69 11.19
N THR A 191 0.82 8.43 11.04
CA THR A 191 -0.35 8.32 11.90
C THR A 191 -1.59 7.82 11.16
N PHE A 192 -1.57 7.74 9.83
CA PHE A 192 -2.76 7.41 9.03
C PHE A 192 -3.15 5.91 9.03
N CYS A 193 -2.33 5.02 9.60
CA CYS A 193 -2.63 3.58 9.68
C CYS A 193 -1.95 2.90 10.87
N LEU A 194 -2.74 2.32 11.79
CA LEU A 194 -2.24 1.56 12.95
C LEU A 194 -1.46 0.30 12.59
N ALA A 195 -1.79 -0.33 11.45
CA ALA A 195 -1.11 -1.56 10.99
C ALA A 195 0.24 -1.28 10.32
N HIS A 196 0.56 0.00 10.11
CA HIS A 196 1.72 0.41 9.34
C HIS A 196 3.02 0.16 10.13
N SER A 197 4.06 -0.36 9.47
CA SER A 197 5.34 -0.64 10.15
C SER A 197 6.04 0.62 10.70
N LEU A 198 5.79 1.77 10.08
CA LEU A 198 6.26 3.09 10.55
C LEU A 198 5.23 3.83 11.41
N TYR A 199 4.19 3.16 11.91
CA TYR A 199 3.18 3.80 12.74
C TYR A 199 3.80 4.35 14.02
N ARG A 200 3.46 5.61 14.34
CA ARG A 200 3.77 6.24 15.62
C ARG A 200 2.46 6.59 16.33
N PRO A 201 2.23 6.10 17.55
CA PRO A 201 1.14 6.58 18.40
C PRO A 201 1.29 8.08 18.66
N GLN A 202 0.20 8.83 18.55
CA GLN A 202 0.16 10.19 19.08
C GLN A 202 0.35 10.12 20.61
N THR A 203 1.25 10.94 21.12
CA THR A 203 1.47 11.20 22.55
C THR A 203 0.57 12.31 23.02
#